data_AF-A0A849QPA8-F1
#
_entry.id   AF-A0A849QPA8-F1
#
_cell.length_a   1.000
_cell.length_b   1.000
_cell.length_c   1.000
_cell.angle_alpha   90.00
_cell.angle_beta   90.00
_cell.angle_gamma   90.00
#
_symmetry.space_group_name_H-M   'P 1'
#
loop_
_entity.id
_entity.type
_entity.pdbx_description
1 polymer ?
#
loop_
_entity_poly.entity_id
_entity_poly.type
_entity_poly.pdbx_seq_one_letter_code
_entity_poly.pdbx_strand_id
1 'polypeptide(L)' 'NNPVVGSYVCSLLDHRKGMDKILEKVGEETVEVILAAKNKDHDEIIYESSDLLFHLLVMLVANNIKLEDLASELEKRRK' A
#
# COMPACT_ATOMS: atom_id res chain seq x y z
N ASN A 1 -5.78 1.64 17.51
CA ASN A 1 -4.81 2.70 17.15
C ASN A 1 -3.78 2.85 18.23
N ASN A 2 -2.63 2.21 18.07
CA ASN A 2 -1.48 2.39 18.95
C ASN A 2 -0.29 2.77 18.07
N PRO A 3 -0.17 4.04 17.65
CA PRO A 3 0.95 4.46 16.83
C PRO A 3 2.22 4.26 17.66
N VAL A 4 3.06 3.32 17.24
CA VAL A 4 4.39 3.16 17.82
C VAL A 4 5.20 4.35 17.33
N VAL A 5 5.44 5.30 18.23
CA VAL A 5 6.26 6.48 17.99
C VAL A 5 7.64 6.01 17.50
N GLY A 6 8.01 6.39 16.28
CA GLY A 6 9.22 5.93 15.60
C GLY A 6 9.04 4.73 14.66
N SER A 7 7.83 4.20 14.49
CA SER A 7 7.57 3.19 13.44
C SER A 7 7.68 3.79 12.04
N TYR A 8 8.03 2.96 11.07
CA TYR A 8 8.11 3.33 9.66
C TYR A 8 6.82 4.02 9.18
N VAL A 9 5.65 3.55 9.63
CA VAL A 9 4.35 4.15 9.33
C VAL A 9 4.23 5.58 9.87
N CYS A 10 4.63 5.84 11.12
CA CYS A 10 4.69 7.21 11.65
C CYS A 10 5.67 8.07 10.84
N SER A 11 6.84 7.53 10.48
CA SER A 11 7.82 8.28 9.69
C SER A 11 7.35 8.64 8.28
N LEU A 12 6.49 7.82 7.66
CA LEU A 12 5.87 8.12 6.36
C LEU A 12 4.78 9.19 6.48
N LEU A 13 3.98 9.16 7.54
CA LEU A 13 2.93 10.14 7.80
C LEU A 13 3.50 11.50 8.25
N ASP A 14 4.59 11.50 9.02
CA ASP A 14 5.29 12.69 9.51
C ASP A 14 6.35 13.21 8.53
N HIS A 15 6.53 12.56 7.38
CA HIS A 15 7.52 12.93 6.38
C HIS A 15 7.23 14.33 5.83
N ARG A 16 8.26 15.14 5.52
CA ARG A 16 8.07 16.49 4.94
C ARG A 16 7.37 16.50 3.58
N LYS A 17 7.48 15.40 2.82
CA LYS A 17 6.71 15.18 1.58
C LYS A 17 5.30 14.59 1.84
N GLY A 18 5.04 14.10 3.05
CA GLY A 18 3.77 13.50 3.46
C GLY A 18 3.22 12.50 2.44
N MET A 19 2.00 12.79 1.96
CA MET A 19 1.27 11.97 0.98
C MET A 19 2.08 11.69 -0.30
N ASP A 20 2.86 12.64 -0.80
CA ASP A 20 3.59 12.47 -2.06
C ASP A 20 4.58 11.31 -1.96
N LYS A 21 5.21 11.11 -0.79
CA LYS A 21 6.15 9.99 -0.61
C LYS A 21 5.44 8.63 -0.59
N ILE A 22 4.23 8.59 -0.05
CA ILE A 22 3.39 7.38 -0.04
C ILE A 22 2.96 7.04 -1.47
N LEU A 23 2.53 8.04 -2.25
CA LEU A 23 2.13 7.86 -3.64
C LEU A 23 3.31 7.47 -4.56
N GLU A 24 4.50 8.05 -4.34
CA GLU A 24 5.74 7.63 -5.01
C GLU A 24 5.97 6.11 -4.82
N LYS A 25 5.86 5.61 -3.58
CA LYS A 25 6.01 4.18 -3.28
C LYS A 25 4.91 3.33 -3.92
N VAL A 26 3.64 3.70 -3.78
CA VAL A 26 2.53 2.96 -4.43
C VAL A 26 2.76 2.84 -5.94
N GLY A 27 3.25 3.90 -6.59
CA GLY A 27 3.59 3.87 -8.01
C GLY A 27 4.78 2.96 -8.35
N GLU A 28 5.86 3.03 -7.57
CA GLU A 28 7.05 2.18 -7.68
C GLU A 28 6.69 0.70 -7.59
N GLU A 29 6.04 0.29 -6.49
CA GLU A 29 5.66 -1.10 -6.24
C GLU A 29 4.70 -1.65 -7.30
N THR A 30 3.82 -0.79 -7.82
CA THR A 30 2.91 -1.19 -8.91
C THR A 30 3.70 -1.59 -10.16
N VAL A 31 4.74 -0.82 -10.51
CA VAL A 31 5.59 -1.12 -11.66
C VAL A 31 6.40 -2.40 -11.40
N GLU A 32 6.92 -2.58 -10.19
CA GLU A 32 7.71 -3.76 -9.81
C GLU A 32 6.86 -5.04 -9.86
N VAL A 33 5.63 -5.03 -9.33
CA VAL A 33 4.67 -6.15 -9.47
C VAL A 33 4.40 -6.48 -10.94
N ILE A 34 4.23 -5.48 -11.81
CA ILE A 34 4.01 -5.69 -13.25
C ILE A 34 5.23 -6.38 -13.89
N LEU A 35 6.44 -5.96 -13.53
CA LEU A 35 7.69 -6.54 -14.04
C LEU A 35 7.90 -7.97 -13.52
N ALA A 36 7.68 -8.21 -12.23
CA ALA A 36 7.74 -9.53 -11.60
C ALA A 36 6.77 -10.51 -12.28
N ALA A 37 5.52 -10.08 -12.49
CA ALA A 37 4.50 -10.85 -13.20
C ALA A 37 4.89 -11.16 -14.65
N LYS A 38 5.44 -10.17 -15.38
CA LYS A 38 5.94 -10.35 -16.74
C LYS A 38 7.08 -11.39 -16.80
N ASN A 39 7.95 -11.39 -15.80
CA ASN A 39 9.09 -12.29 -15.70
C ASN A 39 8.73 -13.68 -15.17
N LYS A 40 7.49 -13.87 -14.69
CA LYS A 40 7.01 -15.11 -14.03
C LYS A 40 7.84 -15.50 -12.81
N ASP A 41 8.34 -14.48 -12.10
CA ASP A 41 9.09 -14.68 -10.87
C ASP A 41 8.12 -14.72 -9.70
N HIS A 42 7.83 -15.92 -9.20
CA HIS A 42 6.82 -16.11 -8.15
C HIS A 42 7.23 -15.50 -6.81
N ASP A 43 8.52 -15.53 -6.48
CA ASP A 43 9.01 -14.99 -5.23
C ASP A 43 8.93 -13.45 -5.26
N GLU A 44 9.34 -12.85 -6.39
CA GLU A 44 9.25 -11.40 -6.59
C GLU A 44 7.80 -10.92 -6.65
N ILE A 45 6.89 -11.67 -7.29
CA ILE A 45 5.46 -11.34 -7.28
C ILE A 45 4.93 -11.26 -5.85
N ILE A 46 5.27 -12.24 -5.00
CA ILE A 46 4.82 -12.26 -3.60
C ILE A 46 5.43 -11.08 -2.84
N TYR A 47 6.72 -10.82 -3.03
CA TYR A 47 7.44 -9.76 -2.35
C TYR A 47 6.87 -8.37 -2.70
N GLU A 48 6.84 -8.00 -3.99
CA GLU A 48 6.38 -6.67 -4.42
C GLU A 48 4.87 -6.48 -4.25
N SER A 49 4.07 -7.56 -4.35
CA SER A 49 2.65 -7.46 -4.02
C SER A 49 2.44 -7.18 -2.53
N SER A 50 3.30 -7.73 -1.67
CA SER A 50 3.23 -7.47 -0.24
C SER A 50 3.60 -6.03 0.09
N ASP A 51 4.63 -5.48 -0.57
CA ASP A 51 5.03 -4.08 -0.36
C ASP A 51 4.01 -3.10 -0.95
N LEU A 52 3.45 -3.40 -2.14
CA LEU A 52 2.34 -2.66 -2.72
C LEU A 52 1.13 -2.62 -1.77
N LEU A 53 0.74 -3.77 -1.19
CA LEU A 53 -0.35 -3.83 -0.23
C LEU A 53 -0.04 -3.03 1.03
N PHE A 54 1.18 -3.12 1.56
CA PHE A 54 1.60 -2.34 2.71
C PHE A 54 1.45 -0.83 2.44
N HIS A 55 2.01 -0.33 1.34
CA HIS A 55 1.95 1.08 1.00
C HIS A 55 0.53 1.54 0.66
N LEU A 56 -0.29 0.69 0.05
CA LEU A 56 -1.71 0.97 -0.18
C LEU A 56 -2.47 1.12 1.14
N LEU A 57 -2.25 0.24 2.12
CA LEU A 57 -2.88 0.33 3.44
C LEU A 57 -2.47 1.61 4.18
N VAL A 58 -1.19 1.99 4.11
CA VAL A 58 -0.70 3.26 4.68
C VAL A 58 -1.39 4.45 4.02
N MET A 59 -1.56 4.44 2.70
CA MET A 59 -2.29 5.48 1.95
C MET A 59 -3.76 5.57 2.38
N LEU A 60 -4.44 4.44 2.58
CA LEU A 60 -5.84 4.43 3.04
C LEU A 60 -5.97 5.06 4.42
N VAL A 61 -5.10 4.68 5.37
CA VAL A 61 -5.07 5.26 6.72
C VAL A 61 -4.79 6.77 6.67
N ALA A 62 -3.84 7.21 5.83
CA ALA A 62 -3.52 8.62 5.64
C ALA A 62 -4.72 9.44 5.10
N ASN A 63 -5.64 8.81 4.37
CA ASN A 63 -6.87 9.42 3.86
C ASN A 63 -8.09 9.18 4.76
N ASN A 64 -7.91 8.62 5.96
CA ASN A 64 -9.00 8.22 6.87
C ASN A 64 -10.00 7.24 6.24
N ILE A 65 -9.58 6.45 5.26
CA ILE A 65 -10.38 5.39 4.65
C ILE A 65 -10.19 4.12 5.47
N LYS A 66 -11.29 3.48 5.86
CA LYS A 66 -11.23 2.25 6.64
C LYS A 66 -11.27 1.01 5.74
N LEU A 67 -10.78 -0.10 6.28
CA LEU A 67 -10.81 -1.38 5.58
C LEU A 67 -12.24 -1.87 5.32
N GLU A 68 -13.19 -1.52 6.19
CA GLU A 68 -14.60 -1.88 6.03
C GLU A 68 -15.22 -1.19 4.80
N ASP A 69 -14.79 0.03 4.49
CA ASP A 69 -15.24 0.76 3.29
C ASP A 69 -14.75 0.05 2.02
N LEU A 70 -13.48 -0.37 2.01
CA LEU A 70 -12.91 -1.13 0.90
C LEU A 70 -13.55 -2.51 0.76
N ALA A 71 -13.78 -3.21 1.86
CA ALA A 71 -14.45 -4.51 1.88
C ALA A 71 -15.87 -4.42 1.31
N SER A 72 -16.64 -3.40 1.74
CA SER A 72 -17.98 -3.14 1.24
C SER A 72 -17.99 -2.90 -0.27
N GLU A 73 -16.99 -2.21 -0.80
CA GLU A 73 -16.85 -2.00 -2.24
C GLU A 73 -16.47 -3.29 -2.99
N LEU A 74 -15.57 -4.09 -2.44
CA LEU A 74 -15.20 -5.40 -3.01
C LEU A 74 -16.39 -6.37 -3.05
N GLU A 75 -17.25 -6.36 -2.04
CA GLU A 75 -18.47 -7.18 -2.02
C GLU A 75 -19.43 -6.81 -3.15
N LYS A 76 -19.55 -5.53 -3.50
CA LYS A 76 -20.39 -5.09 -4.64
C LYS A 76 -19.89 -5.65 -5.97
N ARG A 77 -18.57 -5.84 -6.15
CA ARG A 77 -17.97 -6.39 -7.37
C ARG A 77 -18.25 -7.89 -7.58
N ARG A 78 -18.66 -8.59 -6.53
CA ARG A 78 -18.98 -10.03 -6.57
C ARG A 78 -20.43 -10.33 -6.98
N LYS A 79 -21.26 -9.29 -7.20
CA LYS A 79 -22.61 -9.40 -7.75
C LYS A 79 -22.57 -9.27 -9.27
#